data_AF-A0A832A1C4-F1
#
_entry.id   AF-A0A832A1C4-F1
#
_cell.length_a   1.000
_cell.length_b   1.000
_cell.length_c   1.000
_cell.angle_alpha   90.00
_cell.angle_beta   90.00
_cell.angle_gamma   90.00
#
_symmetry.space_group_name_H-M   'P 1'
#
loop_
_entity.id
_entity.type
_entity.pdbx_description
1 polymer ?
#
loop_
_entity_poly.entity_id
_entity_poly.type
_entity_poly.pdbx_seq_one_letter_code
_entity_poly.pdbx_strand_id
1 'polypeptide(L)'
;MRQPNVSIRLHVGEAPDRGDATAVSFSLLWEGAQPSGQVLVRCASLEELERVVHSLKKDLDGALVQAKEAVEKMRAREEQDKEKSMSPSDIWRQMEQAPTEEAMFACFNALSESKRLEVAEWVLTHVSMFKGRGPVFAEHYNIVSHTLDV
;
A
#
# COMPACT_ATOMS: atom_id res chain seq x y z
N MET A 1 -9.72 -18.27 -1.26
CA MET A 1 -8.30 -17.95 -1.49
C MET A 1 -7.48 -19.20 -1.21
N ARG A 2 -6.69 -19.71 -2.16
CA ARG A 2 -5.74 -20.81 -1.88
C ARG A 2 -4.52 -20.22 -1.20
N GLN A 3 -4.12 -20.73 -0.03
CA GLN A 3 -2.83 -20.39 0.54
C GLN A 3 -1.74 -20.89 -0.41
N PRO A 4 -0.76 -20.06 -0.79
CA PRO A 4 0.43 -20.55 -1.48
C PRO A 4 1.15 -21.51 -0.53
N ASN A 5 1.23 -22.78 -0.91
CA ASN A 5 1.94 -23.79 -0.14
C ASN A 5 3.43 -23.63 -0.45
N VAL A 6 4.13 -22.94 0.44
CA VAL A 6 5.55 -22.65 0.34
C VAL A 6 6.23 -23.28 1.53
N SER A 7 7.23 -24.13 1.30
CA SER A 7 7.99 -24.74 2.39
C SER A 7 9.50 -24.70 2.10
N ILE A 8 10.28 -24.50 3.16
CA ILE A 8 11.74 -24.61 3.13
C ILE A 8 12.11 -25.91 3.83
N ARG A 9 12.91 -26.75 3.18
CA ARG A 9 13.42 -28.00 3.77
C ARG A 9 14.94 -27.95 3.90
N LEU A 10 15.43 -28.52 5.00
CA LEU A 10 16.85 -28.76 5.23
C LEU A 10 17.17 -30.22 4.87
N HIS A 11 18.14 -30.42 4.00
CA HIS A 11 18.73 -31.74 3.76
C HIS A 11 20.16 -31.75 4.30
N VAL A 12 20.51 -32.79 5.06
CA VAL A 12 21.85 -33.02 5.60
C VAL A 12 22.41 -34.26 4.91
N GLY A 13 23.61 -34.17 4.36
CA GLY A 13 24.26 -35.30 3.68
C GLY A 13 25.78 -35.26 3.78
N GLU A 14 26.43 -36.39 3.60
CA GLU A 14 27.90 -36.48 3.61
C GLU A 14 28.49 -35.96 2.29
N ALA A 15 29.57 -35.19 2.38
CA ALA A 15 30.30 -34.71 1.21
C ALA A 15 31.06 -35.88 0.55
N PRO A 16 31.10 -35.95 -0.80
CA PRO A 16 31.84 -37.00 -1.48
C PRO A 16 33.33 -36.88 -1.17
N ASP A 17 33.82 -37.95 -0.55
CA ASP A 17 35.15 -38.22 -0.04
C ASP A 17 36.30 -37.75 -0.95
N ARG A 18 37.13 -36.86 -0.42
CA ARG A 18 38.51 -36.64 -0.87
C ARG A 18 39.43 -36.68 0.35
N GLY A 19 39.51 -37.83 1.01
CA GLY A 19 40.62 -38.18 1.91
C GLY A 19 40.77 -37.25 3.10
N ASP A 20 40.25 -37.73 4.23
CA ASP A 20 40.17 -37.10 5.56
C ASP A 20 38.95 -36.21 5.84
N ALA A 21 38.28 -36.61 6.94
CA ALA A 21 37.12 -36.02 7.62
C ALA A 21 35.75 -36.18 6.93
N THR A 22 34.84 -36.85 7.65
CA THR A 22 33.39 -36.92 7.42
C THR A 22 32.81 -35.50 7.38
N ALA A 23 32.81 -34.85 6.22
CA ALA A 23 32.31 -33.50 6.07
C ALA A 23 30.78 -33.54 5.88
N VAL A 24 30.05 -32.96 6.83
CA VAL A 24 28.60 -32.82 6.77
C VAL A 24 28.24 -31.61 5.91
N SER A 25 27.38 -31.80 4.92
CA SER A 25 26.87 -30.74 4.05
C SER A 25 25.39 -30.47 4.31
N PHE A 26 25.01 -29.19 4.28
CA PHE A 26 23.63 -28.74 4.46
C PHE A 26 23.11 -28.15 3.15
N SER A 27 21.89 -28.51 2.76
CA SER A 27 21.24 -27.95 1.57
C SER A 27 19.86 -27.42 1.93
N LEU A 28 19.57 -26.17 1.54
CA LEU A 28 18.25 -25.55 1.70
C LEU A 28 17.49 -25.67 0.37
N LEU A 29 16.26 -26.16 0.41
CA LEU A 29 15.40 -26.30 -0.77
C LEU A 29 14.14 -25.46 -0.60
N TRP A 30 13.72 -24.80 -1.69
CA TRP A 30 12.45 -24.09 -1.78
C TRP A 30 11.44 -24.92 -2.58
N GLU A 31 10.32 -25.26 -1.95
CA GLU A 31 9.19 -25.91 -2.62
C GLU A 31 8.08 -24.88 -2.83
N GLY A 32 7.76 -24.58 -4.09
CA GLY A 32 6.67 -23.69 -4.50
C GLY A 32 5.71 -24.35 -5.49
N ALA A 33 4.66 -23.63 -5.90
CA ALA A 33 3.57 -24.14 -6.74
C ALA A 33 3.95 -24.53 -8.18
N GLN A 34 5.19 -24.28 -8.62
CA GLN A 34 5.77 -24.74 -9.90
C GLN A 34 6.99 -25.63 -9.60
N PRO A 35 7.19 -26.73 -10.35
CA PRO A 35 8.19 -27.74 -10.02
C PRO A 35 9.56 -27.32 -10.54
N SER A 36 10.30 -26.58 -9.73
CA SER A 36 11.75 -26.66 -9.73
C SER A 36 12.23 -26.47 -8.31
N GLY A 37 12.34 -27.56 -7.56
CA GLY A 37 13.03 -27.58 -6.27
C GLY A 37 14.49 -27.21 -6.50
N GLN A 38 14.78 -25.91 -6.55
CA GLN A 38 16.14 -25.41 -6.64
C GLN A 38 16.76 -25.52 -5.25
N VAL A 39 17.93 -26.12 -5.19
CA VAL A 39 18.81 -26.00 -4.01
C VAL A 39 19.20 -24.52 -3.94
N LEU A 40 18.71 -23.84 -2.92
CA LEU A 40 18.92 -22.41 -2.70
C LEU A 40 20.39 -22.13 -2.36
N VAL A 41 20.99 -23.01 -1.56
CA VAL A 41 22.40 -22.93 -1.15
C VAL A 41 22.88 -24.30 -0.65
N ARG A 42 24.19 -24.56 -0.77
CA ARG A 42 24.89 -25.66 -0.10
C ARG A 42 25.89 -25.05 0.89
N CYS A 43 25.89 -25.53 2.13
CA CYS A 43 26.79 -25.08 3.18
C CYS A 43 27.67 -26.24 3.62
N ALA A 44 28.96 -25.98 3.85
CA ALA A 44 29.94 -26.96 4.29
C ALA A 44 30.08 -27.02 5.82
N SER A 45 29.49 -26.06 6.55
CA SER A 45 29.49 -26.04 8.02
C SER A 45 28.17 -25.48 8.59
N LEU A 46 27.97 -25.68 9.88
CA LEU A 46 26.81 -25.14 10.60
C LEU A 46 26.86 -23.60 10.66
N GLU A 47 28.04 -23.02 10.85
CA GLU A 47 28.22 -21.56 10.89
C GLU A 47 27.93 -20.90 9.53
N GLU A 48 28.21 -21.60 8.43
CA GLU A 48 27.81 -21.15 7.10
C GLU A 48 26.30 -21.23 6.90
N LEU A 49 25.65 -22.32 7.36
CA LEU A 49 24.20 -22.44 7.34
C LEU A 49 23.51 -21.33 8.16
N GLU A 50 23.99 -21.05 9.37
CA GLU A 50 23.45 -19.99 10.23
C GLU A 50 23.53 -18.61 9.55
N ARG A 51 24.66 -18.29 8.93
CA ARG A 51 24.83 -17.04 8.19
C ARG A 51 23.86 -16.94 7.01
N VAL A 52 23.70 -18.01 6.24
CA VAL A 52 22.77 -18.01 5.10
C VAL A 52 21.33 -17.88 5.57
N VAL A 53 20.92 -18.62 6.60
CA VAL A 53 19.58 -18.50 7.18
C VAL A 53 19.32 -17.08 7.69
N HIS A 54 20.30 -16.46 8.36
CA HIS A 54 20.16 -15.10 8.85
C HIS A 54 20.02 -14.08 7.70
N SER A 55 20.84 -14.21 6.65
CA SER A 55 20.74 -13.36 5.46
C SER A 55 19.38 -13.50 4.78
N LEU A 56 18.92 -14.73 4.56
CA LEU A 56 17.63 -14.99 3.91
C LEU A 56 16.45 -14.40 4.69
N LYS A 57 16.46 -14.48 6.02
CA LYS A 57 15.43 -13.84 6.85
C LYS A 57 15.44 -12.33 6.65
N LYS A 58 16.61 -11.71 6.71
CA LYS A 58 16.77 -10.26 6.51
C LYS A 58 16.28 -9.82 5.14
N ASP A 59 16.61 -10.57 4.09
CA ASP A 59 16.20 -10.25 2.72
C ASP A 59 14.68 -10.39 2.53
N LEU A 60 14.07 -11.43 3.11
CA LEU A 60 12.62 -11.62 3.11
C LEU A 60 11.88 -10.53 3.87
N ASP A 61 12.38 -10.13 5.04
CA ASP A 61 11.83 -9.02 5.82
C ASP A 61 11.91 -7.71 5.04
N GLY A 62 13.04 -7.45 4.36
CA GLY A 62 13.22 -6.30 3.49
C GLY A 62 12.24 -6.29 2.31
N ALA A 63 12.04 -7.44 1.65
CA ALA A 63 11.07 -7.58 0.57
C ALA A 63 9.63 -7.32 1.04
N LEU A 64 9.28 -7.76 2.25
CA LEU A 64 7.96 -7.50 2.84
C LEU A 64 7.73 -5.99 3.07
N VAL A 65 8.74 -5.27 3.56
CA VAL A 65 8.66 -3.81 3.75
C VAL A 65 8.45 -3.12 2.40
N GLN A 66 9.24 -3.46 1.38
CA GLN A 66 9.11 -2.89 0.05
C GLN A 66 7.73 -3.17 -0.57
N ALA A 67 7.21 -4.39 -0.40
CA ALA A 67 5.88 -4.74 -0.89
C ALA A 67 4.78 -3.91 -0.21
N LYS A 68 4.87 -3.70 1.12
CA LYS A 68 3.93 -2.84 1.85
C LYS A 68 3.99 -1.40 1.34
N GLU A 69 5.18 -0.84 1.18
CA GLU A 69 5.35 0.52 0.65
C GLU A 69 4.81 0.66 -0.77
N ALA A 70 5.02 -0.35 -1.62
CA ALA A 70 4.50 -0.35 -2.98
C ALA A 70 2.96 -0.39 -3.00
N VAL A 71 2.34 -1.23 -2.17
CA VAL A 71 0.87 -1.31 -2.05
C VAL A 71 0.29 0.01 -1.55
N GLU A 72 0.87 0.61 -0.53
CA GLU A 72 0.39 1.91 -0.01
C GLU A 72 0.56 3.03 -1.03
N LYS A 73 1.67 3.06 -1.78
CA LYS A 73 1.85 4.02 -2.90
C LYS A 73 0.82 3.80 -4.01
N MET A 74 0.51 2.55 -4.34
CA MET A 74 -0.53 2.23 -5.34
C MET A 74 -1.91 2.71 -4.88
N ARG A 75 -2.28 2.47 -3.62
CA ARG A 75 -3.55 2.94 -3.04
C ARG A 75 -3.65 4.46 -3.04
N ALA A 76 -2.59 5.15 -2.62
CA ALA A 76 -2.55 6.61 -2.63
C ALA A 76 -2.71 7.16 -4.05
N ARG A 77 -2.10 6.50 -5.04
CA ARG A 77 -2.26 6.87 -6.46
C ARG A 77 -3.67 6.60 -6.98
N GLU A 78 -4.28 5.47 -6.62
CA GLU A 78 -5.67 5.16 -6.98
C GLU A 78 -6.65 6.19 -6.43
N GLU A 79 -6.49 6.60 -5.17
CA GLU A 79 -7.34 7.64 -4.58
C GLU A 79 -7.12 8.99 -5.25
N GLN A 80 -5.87 9.35 -5.56
CA GLN A 80 -5.56 10.57 -6.29
C GLN A 80 -6.13 10.55 -7.72
N ASP A 81 -6.06 9.41 -8.42
CA ASP A 81 -6.59 9.27 -9.78
C ASP A 81 -8.12 9.31 -9.77
N LYS A 82 -8.76 8.73 -8.75
CA LYS A 82 -10.20 8.84 -8.51
C LYS A 82 -10.61 10.28 -8.26
N GLU A 83 -9.91 11.00 -7.37
CA GLU A 83 -10.15 12.42 -7.10
C GLU A 83 -10.00 13.26 -8.38
N LYS A 84 -8.97 13.02 -9.20
CA LYS A 84 -8.77 13.69 -10.49
C LYS A 84 -9.89 13.40 -11.48
N SER A 85 -10.45 12.18 -11.47
CA SER A 85 -11.49 11.77 -12.40
C SER A 85 -12.88 12.35 -12.09
N MET A 86 -13.13 12.73 -10.83
CA MET A 86 -14.40 13.30 -10.43
C MET A 86 -14.52 14.77 -10.85
N SER A 87 -15.64 15.09 -11.51
CA SER A 87 -15.97 16.47 -11.83
C SER A 87 -16.36 17.24 -10.56
N PRO A 88 -16.19 18.57 -10.53
CA PRO A 88 -16.67 19.41 -9.44
C PRO A 88 -18.14 19.19 -9.08
N SER A 89 -18.98 18.96 -10.10
CA SER A 89 -20.41 18.69 -9.91
C SER A 89 -20.70 17.36 -9.21
N ASP A 90 -19.89 16.32 -9.48
CA ASP A 90 -20.05 15.01 -8.84
C ASP A 90 -19.64 15.06 -7.36
N ILE A 91 -18.56 15.79 -7.07
CA ILE A 91 -18.09 16.03 -5.70
C ILE A 91 -19.13 16.85 -4.94
N TRP A 92 -19.67 17.91 -5.53
CA TRP A 92 -20.73 18.71 -4.91
C TRP A 92 -21.97 17.86 -4.59
N ARG A 93 -22.40 17.00 -5.53
CA ARG A 93 -23.53 16.08 -5.28
C ARG A 93 -23.27 15.14 -4.12
N GLN A 94 -22.02 14.68 -3.93
CA GLN A 94 -21.64 13.85 -2.79
C GLN A 94 -21.69 14.67 -1.48
N MET A 95 -21.20 15.90 -1.51
CA MET A 95 -21.25 16.83 -0.38
C MET A 95 -22.70 17.13 0.04
N GLU A 96 -23.60 17.35 -0.92
CA GLU A 96 -25.03 17.59 -0.64
C GLU A 96 -25.72 16.40 0.03
N GLN A 97 -25.26 15.19 -0.27
CA GLN A 97 -25.80 13.94 0.31
C GLN A 97 -25.21 13.62 1.68
N ALA A 98 -24.27 14.41 2.18
CA ALA A 98 -23.70 14.19 3.50
C ALA A 98 -24.78 14.36 4.60
N PRO A 99 -24.79 13.46 5.61
CA PRO A 99 -25.85 13.44 6.62
C PRO A 99 -25.86 14.67 7.53
N THR A 100 -24.71 15.32 7.71
CA THR A 100 -24.54 16.53 8.54
C THR A 100 -23.61 17.54 7.85
N GLU A 101 -23.56 18.76 8.37
CA GLU A 101 -22.66 19.81 7.87
C GLU A 101 -21.20 19.46 8.15
N GLU A 102 -20.92 18.89 9.32
CA GLU A 102 -19.57 18.44 9.67
C GLU A 102 -19.11 17.31 8.73
N ALA A 103 -20.02 16.41 8.33
CA ALA A 103 -19.72 15.37 7.37
C ALA A 103 -19.47 15.95 5.96
N MET A 104 -20.21 16.98 5.57
CA MET A 104 -19.97 17.74 4.34
C MET A 104 -18.61 18.43 4.37
N PHE A 105 -18.25 19.06 5.49
CA PHE A 105 -16.99 19.79 5.65
C PHE A 105 -15.81 18.82 5.63
N ALA A 106 -15.93 17.69 6.32
CA ALA A 106 -14.93 16.63 6.29
C ALA A 106 -14.73 16.09 4.87
N CYS A 107 -15.81 15.90 4.12
CA CYS A 107 -15.74 15.46 2.72
C CYS A 107 -14.98 16.45 1.84
N PHE A 108 -15.28 17.75 1.94
CA PHE A 108 -14.58 18.79 1.17
C PHE A 108 -13.13 18.97 1.61
N ASN A 109 -12.87 19.06 2.92
CA ASN A 109 -11.55 19.32 3.48
C ASN A 109 -10.58 18.15 3.28
N ALA A 110 -11.08 16.93 3.03
CA ALA A 110 -10.26 15.77 2.68
C ALA A 110 -9.71 15.81 1.25
N LEU A 111 -10.27 16.62 0.35
CA LEU A 111 -9.77 16.80 -1.01
C LEU A 111 -8.42 17.52 -1.00
N SER A 112 -7.62 17.31 -2.04
CA SER A 112 -6.43 18.11 -2.31
C SER A 112 -6.80 19.58 -2.52
N GLU A 113 -5.90 20.49 -2.15
CA GLU A 113 -6.12 21.94 -2.28
C GLU A 113 -6.51 22.36 -3.71
N SER A 114 -5.83 21.80 -4.71
CA SER A 114 -6.15 22.04 -6.12
C SER A 114 -7.58 21.64 -6.48
N LYS A 115 -8.09 20.53 -5.92
CA LYS A 115 -9.45 20.08 -6.17
C LYS A 115 -10.46 20.88 -5.36
N ARG A 116 -10.13 21.28 -4.12
CA ARG A 116 -10.95 22.21 -3.32
C ARG A 116 -11.17 23.53 -4.04
N LEU A 117 -10.13 24.07 -4.66
CA LEU A 117 -10.23 25.27 -5.50
C LEU A 117 -11.17 25.07 -6.69
N GLU A 118 -11.02 23.98 -7.43
CA GLU A 118 -11.87 23.65 -8.58
C GLU A 118 -13.34 23.50 -8.17
N VAL A 119 -13.59 22.80 -7.06
CA VAL A 119 -14.93 22.60 -6.50
C VAL A 119 -15.49 23.90 -5.96
N ALA A 120 -14.72 24.69 -5.23
CA ALA A 120 -15.17 25.97 -4.69
C ALA A 120 -15.56 26.94 -5.81
N GLU A 121 -14.74 27.07 -6.85
CA GLU A 121 -15.06 27.89 -8.01
C GLU A 121 -16.38 27.44 -8.65
N TRP A 122 -16.54 26.12 -8.88
CA TRP A 122 -17.76 25.58 -9.46
C TRP A 122 -18.99 25.84 -8.57
N VAL A 123 -18.90 25.60 -7.26
CA VAL A 123 -19.99 25.84 -6.32
C VAL A 123 -20.36 27.32 -6.28
N LEU A 124 -19.37 28.20 -6.18
CA LEU A 124 -19.58 29.65 -6.12
C LEU A 124 -20.19 30.24 -7.40
N THR A 125 -20.05 29.56 -8.53
CA THR A 125 -20.51 30.03 -9.84
C THR A 125 -21.77 29.31 -10.36
N HIS A 126 -21.99 28.05 -9.99
CA HIS A 126 -23.05 27.20 -10.56
C HIS A 126 -24.12 26.77 -9.54
N VAL A 127 -23.84 26.81 -8.24
CA VAL A 127 -24.78 26.40 -7.19
C VAL A 127 -25.58 27.59 -6.68
N SER A 128 -26.86 27.35 -6.38
CA SER A 128 -27.73 28.37 -5.80
C SER A 128 -27.33 28.72 -4.37
N MET A 129 -26.99 29.99 -4.13
CA MET A 129 -26.67 30.52 -2.79
C MET A 129 -27.88 30.80 -1.91
N PHE A 130 -29.08 30.40 -2.34
CA PHE A 130 -30.32 30.68 -1.64
C PHE A 130 -31.06 29.42 -1.22
N LYS A 131 -30.57 28.23 -1.59
CA LYS A 131 -31.25 26.95 -1.33
C LYS A 131 -30.26 25.81 -1.12
N GLY A 132 -30.70 24.78 -0.40
CA GLY A 132 -29.90 23.58 -0.15
C GLY A 132 -28.67 23.87 0.71
N ARG A 133 -27.55 23.21 0.40
CA ARG A 133 -26.26 23.37 1.10
C ARG A 133 -25.42 24.53 0.56
N GLY A 134 -25.85 25.21 -0.51
CA GLY A 134 -25.13 26.35 -1.10
C GLY A 134 -24.84 27.49 -0.13
N PRO A 135 -25.83 28.00 0.64
CA PRO A 135 -25.59 29.04 1.64
C PRO A 135 -24.57 28.62 2.71
N VAL A 136 -24.68 27.37 3.20
CA VAL A 136 -23.76 26.82 4.22
C VAL A 136 -22.34 26.76 3.67
N PHE A 137 -22.15 26.31 2.44
CA PHE A 137 -20.83 26.32 1.82
C PHE A 137 -20.26 27.74 1.75
N ALA A 138 -21.04 28.72 1.27
CA ALA A 138 -20.58 30.09 1.11
C ALA A 138 -20.27 30.79 2.45
N GLU A 139 -21.03 30.49 3.51
CA GLU A 139 -20.83 31.04 4.85
C GLU A 139 -19.53 30.53 5.49
N HIS A 140 -19.22 29.24 5.30
CA HIS A 140 -18.10 28.59 5.97
C HIS A 140 -16.82 28.52 5.12
N TYR A 141 -16.88 28.89 3.84
CA TYR A 141 -15.72 28.83 2.95
C TYR A 141 -14.68 29.91 3.24
N ASN A 142 -13.49 29.46 3.63
CA ASN A 142 -12.35 30.31 3.89
C ASN A 142 -11.52 30.47 2.61
N ILE A 143 -11.50 31.69 2.06
CA ILE A 143 -10.79 32.00 0.81
C ILE A 143 -9.26 31.92 0.92
N VAL A 144 -8.70 31.91 2.13
CA VAL A 144 -7.24 31.87 2.35
C VAL A 144 -6.74 30.43 2.49
N SER A 145 -7.43 29.61 3.30
CA SER A 145 -7.06 28.20 3.50
C SER A 145 -7.72 27.25 2.49
N HIS A 146 -8.71 27.74 1.74
CA HIS A 146 -9.54 26.94 0.83
C HIS A 146 -10.19 25.74 1.53
N THR A 147 -10.64 25.96 2.77
CA THR A 147 -11.34 24.98 3.62
C THR A 147 -12.72 25.48 4.02
N LEU A 148 -13.55 24.57 4.53
CA LEU A 148 -14.76 24.93 5.28
C LEU A 148 -14.44 24.93 6.77
N ASP A 149 -14.68 26.07 7.42
CA ASP A 149 -14.47 26.27 8.86
C ASP A 149 -15.72 25.81 9.64
N VAL A 150 -15.56 25.30 10.86
CA VAL A 150 -16.68 24.86 11.73
C VAL A 150 -17.31 26.04 12.45
#